data_AF-A0A8H9TV20-F1
#
_entry.id   AF-A0A8H9TV20-F1
#
_cell.length_a   1.000
_cell.length_b   1.000
_cell.length_c   1.000
_cell.angle_alpha   90.00
_cell.angle_beta   90.00
_cell.angle_gamma   90.00
#
_symmetry.space_group_name_H-M   'P 1'
#
loop_
_entity.id
_entity.type
_entity.pdbx_description
1 polymer ?
#
loop_
_entity_poly.entity_id
_entity_poly.type
_entity_poly.pdbx_seq_one_letter_code
_entity_poly.pdbx_strand_id
1 'polypeptide(L)'
;MSRTPSFAIVLEGGLVQAIVVQDWPRHLPLPPFVVVDYDTEGADDDEITRFDIGQSTAEAICRSDTPTVFESLPDALSPQSILTALGESIAEKMPEPLALARSVREEIVDLDARLNAAEQLPTGDDYNQLYVIANCGLIEVQKALGDTTDFGD
;
A
#
# COMPACT_ATOMS: atom_id res chain seq x y z
N MET A 1 -10.13 6.26 1.91
CA MET A 1 -8.82 6.95 1.95
C MET A 1 -7.80 6.02 2.59
N SER A 2 -7.26 5.10 1.78
CA SER A 2 -6.23 4.13 2.12
C SER A 2 -4.91 4.87 2.25
N ARG A 3 -4.29 4.74 3.41
CA ARG A 3 -2.92 5.20 3.64
C ARG A 3 -1.96 4.11 3.18
N THR A 4 -0.72 4.46 2.87
CA THR A 4 0.32 3.47 2.55
C THR A 4 0.51 2.55 3.77
N PRO A 5 0.33 1.23 3.61
CA PRO A 5 0.55 0.31 4.72
C PRO A 5 1.98 0.42 5.22
N SER A 6 2.17 0.43 6.52
CA SER A 6 3.48 0.39 7.15
C SER A 6 3.50 -0.65 8.26
N PHE A 7 4.71 -1.08 8.64
CA PHE A 7 4.88 -2.01 9.73
C PHE A 7 6.06 -1.62 10.60
N ALA A 8 6.06 -2.09 11.83
CA ALA A 8 7.16 -1.97 12.77
C ALA A 8 7.47 -3.33 13.39
N ILE A 9 8.76 -3.61 13.58
CA ILE A 9 9.23 -4.79 14.32
C ILE A 9 9.64 -4.29 15.70
N VAL A 10 8.95 -4.76 16.74
CA VAL A 10 9.19 -4.36 18.13
C VAL A 10 10.17 -5.36 18.75
N LEU A 11 11.31 -4.85 19.20
CA LEU A 11 12.36 -5.63 19.84
C LEU A 11 12.46 -5.29 21.33
N GLU A 12 12.64 -6.30 22.17
CA GLU A 12 13.04 -6.15 23.58
C GLU A 12 14.11 -7.18 23.90
N GLY A 13 15.26 -6.73 24.45
CA GLY A 13 16.37 -7.62 24.78
C GLY A 13 16.95 -8.38 23.57
N GLY A 14 16.80 -7.86 22.35
CA GLY A 14 17.23 -8.52 21.11
C GLY A 14 16.18 -9.47 20.50
N LEU A 15 15.07 -9.70 21.19
CA LEU A 15 14.01 -10.60 20.72
C LEU A 15 12.85 -9.81 20.11
N VAL A 16 12.36 -10.25 18.95
CA VAL A 16 11.09 -9.76 18.39
C VAL A 16 9.95 -10.12 19.34
N GLN A 17 9.27 -9.11 19.86
CA GLN A 17 8.13 -9.23 20.76
C GLN A 17 6.81 -9.17 19.98
N ALA A 18 6.76 -8.30 18.98
CA ALA A 18 5.59 -8.11 18.16
C ALA A 18 5.97 -7.54 16.79
N ILE A 19 5.13 -7.82 15.81
CA ILE A 19 5.14 -7.14 14.52
C ILE A 19 3.83 -6.40 14.43
N VAL A 20 3.90 -5.08 14.30
CA VAL A 20 2.73 -4.20 14.26
C VAL A 20 2.55 -3.69 12.84
N VAL A 21 1.38 -3.89 12.26
CA VAL A 21 1.01 -3.33 10.95
C VAL A 21 0.02 -2.19 11.15
N GLN A 22 0.15 -1.16 10.33
CA GLN A 22 -0.74 -0.01 10.32
C GLN A 22 -1.21 0.24 8.90
N ASP A 23 -2.48 0.63 8.75
CA ASP A 23 -3.09 0.97 7.47
C ASP A 23 -3.08 -0.18 6.43
N TRP A 24 -2.98 -1.43 6.90
CA TRP A 24 -3.08 -2.62 6.03
C TRP A 24 -4.49 -2.72 5.41
N PRO A 25 -4.63 -3.08 4.12
CA PRO A 25 -5.94 -3.15 3.49
C PRO A 25 -6.81 -4.23 4.13
N ARG A 26 -7.96 -3.85 4.71
CA ARG A 26 -8.86 -4.77 5.46
C ARG A 26 -9.42 -5.94 4.65
N HIS A 27 -9.37 -5.85 3.32
CA HIS A 27 -9.85 -6.90 2.42
C HIS A 27 -8.76 -7.91 2.03
N LEU A 28 -7.50 -7.64 2.41
CA LEU A 28 -6.39 -8.55 2.19
C LEU A 28 -6.06 -9.30 3.49
N PRO A 29 -5.67 -10.58 3.41
CA PRO A 29 -5.13 -11.27 4.57
C PRO A 29 -3.87 -10.54 5.07
N LEU A 30 -3.62 -10.63 6.36
CA LEU A 30 -2.36 -10.17 6.94
C LEU A 30 -1.21 -11.02 6.41
N PRO A 31 -0.08 -10.41 6.04
CA PRO A 31 1.04 -11.16 5.50
C PRO A 31 1.71 -11.95 6.65
N PRO A 32 2.12 -13.20 6.41
CA PRO A 32 2.97 -13.90 7.37
C PRO A 32 4.33 -13.23 7.43
N PHE A 33 4.87 -13.03 8.63
CA PHE A 33 6.26 -12.62 8.81
C PHE A 33 7.08 -13.82 9.26
N VAL A 34 8.33 -13.87 8.79
CA VAL A 34 9.29 -14.88 9.21
C VAL A 34 10.52 -14.15 9.73
N VAL A 35 10.96 -14.53 10.93
CA VAL A 35 12.22 -14.08 11.52
C VAL A 35 13.21 -15.22 11.39
N VAL A 36 14.37 -14.91 10.82
CA VAL A 36 15.47 -15.86 10.59
C VAL A 36 16.68 -15.33 11.33
N ASP A 37 17.12 -16.07 12.35
CA ASP A 37 18.35 -15.80 13.08
C ASP A 37 19.42 -16.81 12.66
N TYR A 38 20.50 -16.31 12.07
CA TYR A 38 21.63 -17.15 11.65
C TYR A 38 22.61 -17.41 12.79
N ASP A 39 22.46 -16.73 13.92
CA ASP A 39 23.19 -17.08 15.12
C ASP A 39 22.53 -18.30 15.78
N THR A 40 23.21 -19.44 15.67
CA THR A 40 22.76 -20.72 16.22
C THR A 40 23.56 -21.11 17.46
N GLU A 41 24.46 -20.24 17.94
CA GLU A 41 25.33 -20.55 19.07
C GLU A 41 24.49 -20.76 20.35
N GLY A 42 24.59 -21.98 20.90
CA GLY A 42 23.89 -22.34 22.14
C GLY A 42 22.42 -22.71 21.99
N ALA A 43 21.90 -22.78 20.75
CA ALA A 43 20.57 -23.32 20.47
C ALA A 43 20.56 -24.85 20.49
N ASP A 44 19.42 -25.43 20.86
CA ASP A 44 19.24 -26.88 20.80
C ASP A 44 19.06 -27.35 19.35
N ASP A 45 19.50 -28.58 19.05
CA ASP A 45 19.46 -29.14 17.69
C ASP A 45 18.04 -29.18 17.08
N ASP A 46 16.99 -29.23 17.92
CA ASP A 46 15.59 -29.23 17.49
C ASP A 46 15.01 -27.83 17.23
N GLU A 47 15.70 -26.77 17.66
CA GLU A 47 15.38 -25.37 17.34
C GLU A 47 16.03 -24.91 16.02
N ILE A 48 17.10 -25.60 15.59
CA ILE A 48 17.85 -25.28 14.39
C ILE A 48 17.13 -25.85 13.15
N THR A 49 16.76 -24.95 12.25
CA THR A 49 16.23 -25.31 10.93
C THR A 49 17.36 -25.29 9.90
N ARG A 50 17.45 -26.36 9.10
CA ARG A 50 18.44 -26.49 8.01
C ARG A 50 17.80 -26.20 6.66
N PHE A 51 18.44 -25.34 5.87
CA PHE A 51 18.01 -24.96 4.54
C PHE A 51 19.09 -25.27 3.52
N ASP A 52 18.71 -25.90 2.41
CA ASP A 52 19.58 -26.03 1.25
C ASP A 52 19.48 -24.74 0.40
N ILE A 53 20.54 -23.92 0.45
CA ILE A 53 20.65 -22.66 -0.29
C ILE A 53 21.75 -22.81 -1.34
N GLY A 54 21.34 -23.04 -2.58
CA GLY A 54 22.27 -23.27 -3.69
C GLY A 54 23.05 -24.57 -3.53
N GLN A 55 24.37 -24.48 -3.32
CA GLN A 55 25.26 -25.62 -3.07
C GLN A 55 25.68 -25.76 -1.60
N SER A 56 25.13 -24.94 -0.71
CA SER A 56 25.45 -24.92 0.72
C SER A 56 24.22 -25.21 1.56
N THR A 57 24.43 -25.87 2.70
CA THR A 57 23.42 -25.95 3.76
C THR A 57 23.65 -24.79 4.73
N ALA A 58 22.58 -24.05 5.03
CA ALA A 58 22.56 -23.01 6.04
C ALA A 58 21.73 -23.48 7.24
N GLU A 59 22.19 -23.11 8.44
CA GLU A 59 21.51 -23.38 9.70
C GLU A 59 20.99 -22.05 10.26
N ALA A 60 19.75 -22.03 10.72
CA ALA A 60 19.13 -20.85 11.32
C ALA A 60 18.02 -21.22 12.29
N ILE A 61 17.81 -20.39 13.30
CA ILE A 61 16.62 -20.43 14.16
C ILE A 61 15.53 -19.63 13.45
N CYS A 62 14.38 -20.26 13.23
CA CYS A 62 13.30 -19.67 12.45
C CYS A 62 12.00 -19.66 13.24
N ARG A 63 11.28 -18.54 13.15
CA ARG A 63 9.90 -18.46 13.63
C ARG A 63 9.02 -17.71 12.66
N SER A 64 7.75 -18.12 12.59
CA SER A 64 6.71 -17.37 11.90
C SER A 64 5.92 -16.56 12.91
N ASP A 65 5.70 -15.28 12.61
CA ASP A 65 4.89 -14.39 13.42
C ASP A 65 3.69 -13.86 12.61
N THR A 66 2.53 -13.85 13.25
CA THR A 66 1.34 -13.17 12.70
C THR A 66 1.35 -11.73 13.20
N PRO A 67 1.30 -10.74 12.30
CA PRO A 67 1.36 -9.35 12.72
C PRO A 67 0.04 -8.94 13.40
N THR A 68 0.14 -7.96 14.29
CA THR A 68 -1.00 -7.35 14.96
C THR A 68 -1.34 -6.02 14.32
N VAL A 69 -2.63 -5.77 14.08
CA VAL A 69 -3.11 -4.50 13.54
C VAL A 69 -3.06 -3.41 14.62
N PHE A 70 -2.42 -2.28 14.30
CA PHE A 70 -2.17 -1.16 15.22
C PHE A 70 -3.44 -0.66 15.91
N GLU A 71 -4.57 -0.57 15.20
CA GLU A 71 -5.85 -0.13 15.76
C GLU A 71 -6.36 -1.02 16.90
N SER A 72 -5.80 -2.22 17.08
CA SER A 72 -6.10 -3.12 18.20
C SER A 72 -5.18 -2.94 19.41
N LEU A 73 -4.20 -2.02 19.33
CA LEU A 73 -3.16 -1.80 20.34
C LEU A 73 -3.21 -0.34 20.83
N PRO A 74 -3.90 -0.06 21.95
CA PRO A 74 -4.11 1.31 22.42
C PRO A 74 -2.82 2.01 22.92
N ASP A 75 -1.84 1.25 23.40
CA ASP A 75 -0.62 1.77 24.03
C ASP A 75 0.65 1.55 23.18
N ALA A 76 0.51 1.10 21.93
CA ALA A 76 1.64 0.85 21.05
C ALA A 76 2.12 2.13 20.34
N LEU A 77 3.41 2.18 19.99
CA LEU A 77 3.92 3.18 19.06
C LEU A 77 3.42 2.88 17.64
N SER A 78 2.86 3.90 17.00
CA SER A 78 2.42 3.82 15.60
C SER A 78 3.62 3.70 14.66
N PRO A 79 3.65 2.71 13.74
CA PRO A 79 4.63 2.64 12.66
C PRO A 79 4.77 3.97 11.88
N GLN A 80 3.65 4.62 11.53
CA GLN A 80 3.65 5.92 10.85
C GLN A 80 4.30 7.03 11.69
N SER A 81 4.02 7.09 12.99
CA SER A 81 4.64 8.08 13.88
C SER A 81 6.15 7.90 13.99
N ILE A 82 6.63 6.65 14.01
CA ILE A 82 8.08 6.34 14.03
C ILE A 82 8.74 6.80 12.73
N LEU A 83 8.19 6.41 11.58
CA LEU A 83 8.70 6.82 10.26
C LEU A 83 8.76 8.35 10.12
N THR A 84 7.72 9.04 10.59
CA THR A 84 7.68 10.50 10.62
C THR A 84 8.78 11.08 11.51
N ALA A 85 9.00 10.52 12.70
CA ALA A 85 10.06 10.96 13.62
C ALA A 85 11.48 10.73 13.06
N LEU A 86 11.65 9.72 12.21
CA LEU A 86 12.90 9.43 11.49
C LEU A 86 13.10 10.34 10.25
N GLY A 87 12.12 11.19 9.92
CA GLY A 87 12.17 12.06 8.75
C GLY A 87 11.94 11.32 7.43
N GLU A 88 11.40 10.10 7.47
CA GLU A 88 11.03 9.39 6.25
C GLU A 88 9.79 10.05 5.62
N SER A 89 9.94 10.49 4.38
CA SER A 89 8.82 10.99 3.58
C SER A 89 7.97 9.80 3.14
N ILE A 90 6.93 9.54 3.90
CA ILE A 90 5.88 8.61 3.50
C ILE A 90 5.15 9.31 2.37
N ALA A 91 5.37 8.84 1.14
CA ALA A 91 4.92 9.49 -0.10
C ALA A 91 3.54 10.12 0.08
N GLU A 92 3.44 11.43 -0.20
CA GLU A 92 2.18 12.13 -0.12
C GLU A 92 1.14 11.42 -0.98
N LYS A 93 0.00 11.23 -0.33
CA LYS A 93 -1.15 10.46 -0.73
C LYS A 93 -1.58 10.77 -2.16
N MET A 94 -1.20 9.91 -3.11
CA MET A 94 -1.90 9.86 -4.37
C MET A 94 -3.38 9.52 -4.08
N PRO A 95 -4.34 10.24 -4.69
CA PRO A 95 -5.74 9.94 -4.49
C PRO A 95 -6.00 8.48 -4.87
N GLU A 96 -6.86 7.78 -4.11
CA GLU A 96 -7.15 6.37 -4.40
C GLU A 96 -7.61 6.23 -5.86
N PRO A 97 -7.05 5.29 -6.64
CA PRO A 97 -7.43 5.09 -8.05
C PRO A 97 -8.95 4.97 -8.24
N LEU A 98 -9.63 4.32 -7.30
CA LEU A 98 -11.08 4.16 -7.32
C LEU A 98 -11.82 5.48 -7.06
N ALA A 99 -11.29 6.37 -6.23
CA ALA A 99 -11.86 7.70 -6.01
C ALA A 99 -11.72 8.57 -7.26
N LEU A 100 -10.56 8.53 -7.92
CA LEU A 100 -10.33 9.21 -9.19
C LEU A 100 -11.27 8.68 -10.28
N ALA A 101 -11.35 7.36 -10.44
CA ALA A 101 -12.26 6.75 -11.41
C ALA A 101 -13.73 7.11 -11.15
N ARG A 102 -14.14 7.25 -9.88
CA ARG A 102 -15.49 7.72 -9.52
C ARG A 102 -15.70 9.19 -9.89
N SER A 103 -14.72 10.07 -9.63
CA SER A 103 -14.78 11.48 -10.02
C SER A 103 -14.94 11.64 -11.53
N VAL A 104 -14.10 10.95 -12.31
CA VAL A 104 -14.16 10.96 -13.78
C VAL A 104 -15.54 10.52 -14.28
N ARG A 105 -16.08 9.43 -13.71
CA ARG A 105 -17.43 8.96 -14.05
C ARG A 105 -18.50 10.00 -13.71
N GLU A 106 -18.39 10.66 -12.56
CA GLU A 106 -19.33 11.71 -12.13
C GLU A 106 -19.27 12.91 -13.07
N GLU A 107 -18.08 13.35 -13.48
CA GLU A 107 -17.89 14.44 -14.44
C GLU A 107 -18.47 14.13 -15.82
N ILE A 108 -18.30 12.88 -16.32
CA ILE A 108 -18.93 12.43 -17.58
C ILE A 108 -20.45 12.45 -17.47
N VAL A 109 -21.01 11.97 -16.37
CA VAL A 109 -22.47 11.97 -16.14
C VAL A 109 -23.01 13.39 -16.03
N ASP A 110 -22.30 14.29 -15.36
CA ASP A 110 -22.68 15.69 -15.26
C ASP A 110 -22.62 16.40 -16.61
N LEU A 111 -21.63 16.10 -17.45
CA LEU A 111 -21.56 16.61 -18.82
C LEU A 111 -22.76 16.13 -19.65
N ASP A 112 -23.08 14.84 -19.60
CA ASP A 112 -24.26 14.27 -20.29
C ASP A 112 -25.57 14.90 -19.80
N ALA A 113 -25.73 15.07 -18.48
CA ALA A 113 -26.90 15.71 -17.89
C ALA A 113 -27.06 17.16 -18.35
N ARG A 114 -25.95 17.92 -18.45
CA ARG A 114 -25.95 19.29 -18.98
C ARG A 114 -26.35 19.36 -20.45
N LEU A 115 -25.85 18.45 -21.27
CA LEU A 115 -26.21 18.37 -22.69
C LEU A 115 -27.69 18.04 -22.88
N ASN A 116 -28.18 17.07 -22.12
CA ASN A 116 -29.59 16.70 -22.13
C ASN A 116 -30.49 17.85 -21.67
N ALA A 117 -30.10 18.59 -20.62
CA ALA A 117 -30.84 19.74 -20.12
C ALA A 117 -30.86 20.93 -21.11
N ALA A 118 -29.82 21.05 -21.95
CA ALA A 118 -29.76 22.08 -22.98
C ALA A 118 -30.61 21.76 -24.22
N GLU A 119 -31.16 20.53 -24.33
CA GLU A 119 -31.89 20.02 -25.50
C GLU A 119 -31.15 20.23 -26.84
N GLN A 120 -29.82 20.24 -26.80
CA GLN A 120 -28.96 20.49 -27.94
C GLN A 120 -28.16 19.24 -28.30
N LEU A 121 -27.89 19.09 -29.60
CA LEU A 121 -26.95 18.06 -30.06
C LEU A 121 -25.54 18.42 -29.61
N PRO A 122 -24.72 17.43 -29.19
CA PRO A 122 -23.33 17.66 -28.82
C PRO A 122 -22.55 18.36 -29.93
N THR A 123 -21.81 19.40 -29.54
CA THR A 123 -20.92 20.17 -30.41
C THR A 123 -19.50 19.61 -30.37
N GLY A 124 -18.63 20.13 -31.25
CA GLY A 124 -17.20 19.80 -31.22
C GLY A 124 -16.54 20.11 -29.87
N ASP A 125 -16.98 21.17 -29.20
CA ASP A 125 -16.46 21.56 -27.88
C ASP A 125 -16.87 20.57 -26.78
N ASP A 126 -18.08 20.01 -26.88
CA ASP A 126 -18.56 19.00 -25.93
C ASP A 126 -17.79 17.69 -26.07
N TYR A 127 -17.47 17.28 -27.31
CA TYR A 127 -16.58 16.15 -27.55
C TYR A 127 -15.17 16.40 -27.03
N ASN A 128 -14.66 17.63 -27.16
CA ASN A 128 -13.35 17.99 -26.62
C ASN A 128 -13.34 17.96 -25.08
N GLN A 129 -14.40 18.45 -24.43
CA GLN A 129 -14.55 18.35 -22.97
C GLN A 129 -14.60 16.89 -22.51
N LEU A 130 -15.38 16.05 -23.18
CA LEU A 130 -15.43 14.62 -22.88
C LEU A 130 -14.06 13.95 -23.05
N TYR A 131 -13.34 14.29 -24.12
CA TYR A 131 -11.99 13.79 -24.36
C TYR A 131 -11.03 14.18 -23.24
N VAL A 132 -11.05 15.45 -22.79
CA VAL A 132 -10.20 15.92 -21.69
C VAL A 132 -10.54 15.19 -20.39
N ILE A 133 -11.83 15.12 -20.01
CA ILE A 133 -12.27 14.41 -18.79
C ILE A 133 -11.79 12.95 -18.82
N ALA A 134 -12.04 12.25 -19.94
CA ALA A 134 -11.69 10.84 -20.07
C ALA A 134 -10.17 10.63 -20.08
N ASN A 135 -9.42 11.40 -20.87
CA ASN A 135 -7.98 11.20 -21.07
C ASN A 135 -7.17 11.64 -19.84
N CYS A 136 -7.38 12.86 -19.33
CA CYS A 136 -6.71 13.34 -18.13
C CYS A 136 -7.10 12.50 -16.91
N GLY A 137 -8.39 12.17 -16.80
CA GLY A 137 -8.90 11.29 -15.75
C GLY A 137 -8.27 9.90 -15.76
N LEU A 138 -8.11 9.27 -16.93
CA LEU A 138 -7.42 7.98 -17.04
C LEU A 138 -5.95 8.09 -16.65
N ILE A 139 -5.26 9.15 -17.09
CA ILE A 139 -3.85 9.39 -16.75
C ILE A 139 -3.68 9.50 -15.24
N GLU A 140 -4.55 10.24 -14.56
CA GLU A 140 -4.52 10.36 -13.10
C GLU A 140 -4.75 9.01 -12.41
N VAL A 141 -5.71 8.20 -12.90
CA VAL A 141 -5.94 6.85 -12.40
C VAL A 141 -4.72 5.95 -12.63
N GLN A 142 -4.08 6.01 -13.80
CA GLN A 142 -2.88 5.24 -14.12
C GLN A 142 -1.70 5.62 -13.24
N LYS A 143 -1.44 6.92 -13.05
CA LYS A 143 -0.41 7.41 -12.12
C LYS A 143 -0.68 6.92 -10.69
N ALA A 144 -1.94 6.98 -10.24
CA ALA A 144 -2.33 6.49 -8.91
C ALA A 144 -2.20 4.96 -8.76
N LEU A 145 -2.25 4.20 -9.85
CA LEU A 145 -1.99 2.75 -9.89
C LEU A 145 -0.48 2.43 -9.97
N GLY A 146 0.39 3.43 -10.08
CA GLY A 146 1.84 3.26 -10.13
C GLY A 146 2.45 3.26 -11.54
N ASP A 147 1.72 3.72 -12.56
CA ASP A 147 2.29 3.92 -13.89
C ASP A 147 3.26 5.11 -13.88
N THR A 148 4.51 4.86 -14.27
CA THR A 148 5.59 5.86 -14.31
C THR A 148 5.79 6.47 -15.71
N THR A 149 4.90 6.17 -16.66
CA THR A 149 4.96 6.72 -18.01
C THR A 149 4.85 8.25 -17.96
N ASP A 150 5.69 8.93 -18.74
CA ASP A 150 5.54 10.37 -18.97
C ASP A 150 4.47 10.60 -20.02
N PHE A 151 3.35 11.19 -19.60
CA PHE A 151 2.20 11.47 -20.46
C PHE A 151 2.24 12.88 -21.07
N GLY A 152 3.29 13.67 -20.79
CA GLY A 152 3.38 15.09 -21.14
C GLY A 152 2.56 15.99 -20.21
N ASP A 153 2.96 17.27 -20.14
CA ASP A 153 2.21 18.36 -19.48
C ASP A 153 1.10 18.91 -20.38
#